data_AF-A0A5M4DAY7-F1
#
_entry.id   AF-A0A5M4DAY7-F1
#
_cell.length_a   1.000
_cell.length_b   1.000
_cell.length_c   1.000
_cell.angle_alpha   90.00
_cell.angle_beta   90.00
_cell.angle_gamma   90.00
#
_symmetry.space_group_name_H-M   'P 1'
#
loop_
_entity.id
_entity.type
_entity.pdbx_description
1 polymer ?
#
loop_
_entity_poly.entity_id
_entity_poly.type
_entity_poly.pdbx_seq_one_letter_code
_entity_poly.pdbx_strand_id
1 'polypeptide(L)'
;MRNRLEGHRVSPALGPGLAQRAVLARFLPSASQFSLVAQYLCEGSSDRWSDFNRLDRMNDPLECISMKNRLLIAVVGGTLAVPSLSMAIFYDNFDTENGGVSSLNYGSFANWDVSGGTVDLIANGAYGLSGSGMFVDMDGSTSNAGVLTTKTAFALSGGTTYVLRFSISGNQRGGADDSMTVSLGSLYSEVFTRSAAAPWEVVERNIFVAAGTNANLAFDHAGGDHLGMLLDEVEIAVVPEPTSLAAICGGVIALLRRRKQ
;
A
#
# COMPACT_ATOMS: atom_id res chain seq x y z
N MET A 1 -12.78 -25.16 63.78
CA MET A 1 -11.67 -24.40 64.39
C MET A 1 -10.43 -24.55 63.51
N ARG A 2 -9.90 -23.42 63.01
CA ARG A 2 -8.49 -23.12 62.65
C ARG A 2 -7.78 -24.05 61.65
N ASN A 3 -7.60 -23.60 60.40
CA ASN A 3 -6.44 -22.88 59.85
C ASN A 3 -5.21 -23.76 59.57
N ARG A 4 -4.83 -23.87 58.29
CA ARG A 4 -3.44 -23.68 57.86
C ARG A 4 -3.38 -23.21 56.40
N LEU A 5 -2.89 -21.98 56.24
CA LEU A 5 -2.50 -21.35 55.00
C LEU A 5 -1.09 -21.81 54.66
N GLU A 6 -0.85 -22.28 53.43
CA GLU A 6 0.48 -22.25 52.83
C GLU A 6 0.41 -21.52 51.49
N GLY A 7 1.25 -20.50 51.38
CA GLY A 7 1.31 -19.60 50.24
C GLY A 7 2.11 -20.20 49.10
N HIS A 8 1.61 -19.98 47.89
CA HIS A 8 2.41 -19.99 46.68
C HIS A 8 2.47 -18.57 46.13
N ARG A 9 3.67 -17.99 46.18
CA ARG A 9 4.01 -16.77 45.43
C ARG A 9 4.02 -17.14 43.96
N VAL A 10 3.04 -16.64 43.20
CA VAL A 10 3.11 -16.58 41.75
C VAL A 10 3.37 -15.12 41.39
N SER A 11 4.46 -14.90 40.66
CA SER A 11 4.95 -13.60 40.18
C SER A 11 3.88 -12.82 39.41
N PRO A 12 3.89 -11.47 39.45
CA PRO A 12 2.94 -10.67 38.69
C PRO A 12 3.15 -10.86 37.19
N ALA A 13 2.06 -11.20 36.50
CA ALA A 13 1.98 -11.21 35.05
C ALA A 13 2.32 -9.82 34.50
N LEU A 14 3.27 -9.78 33.58
CA LEU A 14 3.55 -8.62 32.73
C LEU A 14 2.27 -8.30 31.93
N GLY A 15 1.77 -7.07 32.08
CA GLY A 15 0.58 -6.60 31.40
C GLY A 15 0.76 -6.53 29.87
N PRO A 16 -0.36 -6.48 29.11
CA PRO A 16 -0.33 -6.42 27.65
C PRO A 16 0.05 -5.01 27.23
N GLY A 17 1.34 -4.77 27.05
CA GLY A 17 1.85 -3.45 26.72
C GLY A 17 3.29 -3.50 26.32
N LEU A 18 3.64 -4.35 25.34
CA LEU A 18 4.98 -4.36 24.72
C LEU A 18 5.06 -5.10 23.36
N ALA A 19 3.94 -5.36 22.68
CA ALA A 19 3.91 -5.98 21.35
C ALA A 19 3.50 -4.98 20.25
N GLN A 20 4.01 -3.74 20.31
CA GLN A 20 3.70 -2.71 19.29
C GLN A 20 4.94 -1.97 18.78
N ARG A 21 6.11 -2.58 18.87
CA ARG A 21 7.36 -2.00 18.36
C ARG A 21 8.25 -3.06 17.74
N ALA A 22 7.96 -3.44 16.48
CA ALA A 22 8.97 -3.85 15.48
C ALA A 22 8.30 -4.33 14.18
N VAL A 23 7.68 -3.42 13.42
CA VAL A 23 7.52 -3.63 11.96
C VAL A 23 7.84 -2.29 11.28
N LEU A 24 9.13 -1.97 11.21
CA LEU A 24 9.61 -0.80 10.47
C LEU A 24 11.03 -1.06 9.97
N ALA A 25 11.20 -2.11 9.14
CA ALA A 25 12.44 -2.34 8.41
C ALA A 25 12.27 -3.38 7.29
N ARG A 26 11.38 -3.17 6.31
CA ARG A 26 11.44 -3.88 5.02
C ARG A 26 10.99 -3.01 3.85
N PHE A 27 11.69 -1.90 3.62
CA PHE A 27 11.74 -1.24 2.32
C PHE A 27 13.11 -0.60 2.14
N LEU A 28 14.11 -1.41 1.82
CA LEU A 28 15.32 -0.93 1.14
C LEU A 28 15.16 -1.29 -0.33
N PRO A 29 15.02 -0.31 -1.24
CA PRO A 29 15.11 -0.61 -2.67
C PRO A 29 16.54 -1.08 -2.99
N SER A 30 16.62 -2.13 -3.82
CA SER A 30 17.85 -2.74 -4.32
C SER A 30 18.80 -1.69 -4.94
N ALA A 31 20.10 -1.86 -4.71
CA ALA A 31 21.18 -0.93 -5.05
C ALA A 31 21.49 -0.73 -6.56
N SER A 32 20.50 -0.79 -7.47
CA SER A 32 20.72 -0.71 -8.93
C SER A 32 20.30 0.60 -9.60
N GLN A 33 19.95 1.66 -8.85
CA GLN A 33 19.48 2.93 -9.43
C GLN A 33 20.45 4.12 -9.30
N PHE A 34 21.68 3.91 -8.85
CA PHE A 34 22.72 4.96 -8.84
C PHE A 34 23.54 4.94 -10.13
N SER A 35 23.04 5.48 -11.24
CA SER A 35 23.91 5.77 -12.40
C SER A 35 23.43 6.83 -13.39
N LEU A 36 22.64 7.84 -13.01
CA LEU A 36 22.22 8.87 -13.99
C LEU A 36 22.28 10.34 -13.55
N VAL A 37 23.13 10.69 -12.57
CA VAL A 37 23.32 12.11 -12.17
C VAL A 37 24.79 12.58 -12.21
N ALA A 38 25.76 11.72 -12.50
CA ALA A 38 27.19 12.07 -12.40
C ALA A 38 27.86 12.51 -13.72
N GLN A 39 27.14 12.76 -14.82
CA GLN A 39 27.77 12.96 -16.14
C GLN A 39 27.66 14.39 -16.73
N TYR A 40 27.12 15.37 -16.01
CA TYR A 40 26.91 16.73 -16.57
C TYR A 40 27.69 17.87 -15.91
N LEU A 41 28.76 17.59 -15.16
CA LEU A 41 29.63 18.61 -14.55
C LEU A 41 31.09 18.61 -15.05
N CYS A 42 31.38 18.12 -16.26
CA CYS A 42 32.75 18.14 -16.82
C CYS A 42 32.90 18.65 -18.26
N GLU A 43 32.01 19.54 -18.73
CA GLU A 43 32.26 20.34 -19.94
C GLU A 43 32.08 21.83 -19.64
N GLY A 44 32.92 22.32 -18.74
CA GLY A 44 33.15 23.74 -18.53
C GLY A 44 34.65 23.98 -18.46
N SER A 45 35.16 24.80 -19.37
CA SER A 45 36.55 25.27 -19.51
C SER A 45 37.56 24.30 -20.13
N SER A 46 37.61 24.26 -21.46
CA SER A 46 38.88 24.05 -22.18
C SER A 46 39.38 25.43 -22.64
N ASP A 47 40.33 25.98 -21.89
CA ASP A 47 41.01 27.23 -22.20
C ASP A 47 41.75 27.13 -23.53
N ARG A 48 41.51 28.12 -24.39
CA ARG A 48 42.19 28.37 -25.65
C ARG A 48 43.52 29.06 -25.35
N TRP A 49 44.60 28.31 -25.19
CA TRP A 49 45.97 28.84 -25.14
C TRP A 49 46.52 29.00 -26.56
N SER A 50 46.39 30.19 -27.11
CA SER A 50 47.32 30.77 -28.10
C SER A 50 46.80 32.17 -28.45
N ASP A 51 47.64 33.17 -28.21
CA ASP A 51 47.89 34.31 -29.10
C ASP A 51 48.02 35.69 -28.43
N PHE A 52 49.26 36.17 -28.52
CA PHE A 52 49.69 37.53 -28.84
C PHE A 52 49.74 38.61 -27.75
N ASN A 53 50.98 38.82 -27.28
CA ASN A 53 51.66 40.12 -27.15
C ASN A 53 50.85 41.34 -27.62
N ARG A 54 50.35 42.14 -26.67
CA ARG A 54 50.40 43.61 -26.76
C ARG A 54 50.06 44.25 -25.41
N LEU A 55 51.11 44.60 -24.66
CA LEU A 55 51.03 45.72 -23.72
C LEU A 55 50.97 46.99 -24.58
N ASP A 56 49.80 47.60 -24.72
CA ASP A 56 49.67 49.03 -24.96
C ASP A 56 48.21 49.49 -24.89
N ARG A 57 48.01 50.58 -24.14
CA ARG A 57 46.83 51.45 -24.05
C ARG A 57 45.63 50.93 -23.26
N MET A 58 45.69 51.22 -21.96
CA MET A 58 44.55 51.86 -21.28
C MET A 58 44.37 53.27 -21.88
N ASN A 59 43.23 53.52 -22.53
CA ASN A 59 42.59 54.83 -22.63
C ASN A 59 41.23 54.63 -23.30
N ASP A 60 40.18 54.56 -22.49
CA ASP A 60 38.94 55.32 -22.69
C ASP A 60 37.99 55.06 -21.51
N PRO A 61 37.66 56.09 -20.71
CA PRO A 61 36.59 55.99 -19.74
C PRO A 61 35.26 56.27 -20.45
N LEU A 62 34.22 55.51 -20.11
CA LEU A 62 32.82 55.63 -20.55
C LEU A 62 32.40 54.78 -21.78
N GLU A 63 32.31 53.46 -21.60
CA GLU A 63 31.17 52.73 -22.15
C GLU A 63 30.36 52.07 -21.02
N CYS A 64 29.20 52.67 -20.79
CA CYS A 64 28.20 52.29 -19.83
C CYS A 64 27.19 51.35 -20.51
N ILE A 65 27.25 50.05 -20.25
CA ILE A 65 26.05 49.19 -20.23
C ILE A 65 26.11 48.31 -18.99
N SER A 66 25.51 48.84 -17.92
CA SER A 66 24.72 48.12 -16.93
C SER A 66 24.75 46.58 -17.04
N MET A 67 25.73 45.94 -16.42
CA MET A 67 25.60 44.55 -15.96
C MET A 67 24.80 44.52 -14.65
N LYS A 68 23.57 45.04 -14.69
CA LYS A 68 22.54 44.67 -13.72
C LYS A 68 22.13 43.24 -14.05
N ASN A 69 22.34 42.35 -13.11
CA ASN A 69 21.65 41.07 -12.98
C ASN A 69 21.60 40.21 -14.25
N ARG A 70 22.63 39.40 -14.46
CA ARG A 70 22.46 38.13 -15.19
C ARG A 70 22.72 36.96 -14.26
N LEU A 71 21.93 36.88 -13.19
CA LEU A 71 21.76 35.62 -12.47
C LEU A 71 20.90 34.72 -13.37
N LEU A 72 21.57 33.88 -14.17
CA LEU A 72 20.96 32.74 -14.83
C LEU A 72 20.46 31.77 -13.75
N ILE A 73 19.18 31.88 -13.39
CA ILE A 73 18.50 30.84 -12.62
C ILE A 73 18.14 29.75 -13.62
N ALA A 74 19.05 28.79 -13.81
CA ALA A 74 18.71 27.50 -14.39
C ALA A 74 17.82 26.76 -13.38
N VAL A 75 16.50 26.82 -13.59
CA VAL A 75 15.58 25.94 -12.86
C VAL A 75 15.78 24.55 -13.44
N VAL A 76 16.63 23.75 -12.80
CA VAL A 76 16.68 22.30 -13.05
C VAL A 76 15.35 21.73 -12.57
N GLY A 77 14.43 21.51 -13.50
CA GLY A 77 13.13 20.87 -13.28
C GLY A 77 13.28 19.37 -13.04
N GLY A 78 14.06 18.97 -12.04
CA GLY A 78 14.08 17.60 -11.55
C GLY A 78 12.86 17.38 -10.67
N THR A 79 11.78 16.83 -11.23
CA THR A 79 10.69 16.28 -10.43
C THR A 79 11.26 15.12 -9.62
N LEU A 80 11.64 15.37 -8.37
CA LEU A 80 11.89 14.28 -7.43
C LEU A 80 10.54 13.56 -7.26
N ALA A 81 10.42 12.37 -7.84
CA ALA A 81 9.32 11.46 -7.55
C ALA A 81 9.48 11.03 -6.09
N VAL A 82 8.83 11.76 -5.18
CA VAL A 82 8.71 11.33 -3.79
C VAL A 82 7.77 10.12 -3.79
N PRO A 83 8.17 8.98 -3.20
CA PRO A 83 7.27 7.85 -3.05
C PRO A 83 6.06 8.30 -2.24
N SER A 84 4.86 8.07 -2.74
CA SER A 84 3.63 8.23 -1.96
C SER A 84 3.60 7.17 -0.87
N LEU A 85 3.48 7.59 0.39
CA LEU A 85 3.36 6.67 1.52
C LEU A 85 1.91 6.19 1.62
N SER A 86 1.63 4.90 1.43
CA SER A 86 0.31 4.37 1.74
C SER A 86 0.14 4.18 3.25
N MET A 87 -1.06 4.44 3.76
CA MET A 87 -1.41 4.20 5.17
C MET A 87 -2.64 3.29 5.23
N ALA A 88 -2.48 2.09 5.79
CA ALA A 88 -3.59 1.16 6.00
C ALA A 88 -4.66 1.80 6.88
N ILE A 89 -5.90 1.82 6.39
CA ILE A 89 -7.11 2.20 7.13
C ILE A 89 -7.92 0.97 7.53
N PHE A 90 -7.62 -0.18 6.94
CA PHE A 90 -8.18 -1.48 7.24
C PHE A 90 -7.15 -2.55 6.91
N TYR A 91 -7.02 -3.55 7.77
CA TYR A 91 -6.19 -4.73 7.54
C TYR A 91 -6.80 -5.92 8.28
N ASP A 92 -6.93 -7.05 7.60
CA ASP A 92 -7.37 -8.31 8.18
C ASP A 92 -6.64 -9.48 7.52
N ASN A 93 -5.91 -10.24 8.33
CA ASN A 93 -5.23 -11.47 7.93
C ASN A 93 -5.84 -12.71 8.56
N PHE A 94 -7.03 -12.58 9.18
CA PHE A 94 -7.81 -13.67 9.78
C PHE A 94 -7.13 -14.48 10.90
N ASP A 95 -5.85 -14.27 11.21
CA ASP A 95 -5.04 -15.09 12.12
C ASP A 95 -5.60 -15.23 13.53
N THR A 96 -6.32 -14.20 13.97
CA THR A 96 -6.90 -14.16 15.32
C THR A 96 -8.34 -14.64 15.36
N GLU A 97 -8.95 -14.88 14.21
CA GLU A 97 -10.33 -15.36 14.11
C GLU A 97 -10.44 -16.75 14.72
N ASN A 98 -11.53 -16.97 15.46
CA ASN A 98 -11.77 -18.21 16.21
C ASN A 98 -10.58 -18.68 17.09
N GLY A 99 -9.72 -17.75 17.55
CA GLY A 99 -8.52 -18.09 18.31
C GLY A 99 -7.46 -18.86 17.52
N GLY A 100 -7.43 -18.71 16.19
CA GLY A 100 -6.46 -19.37 15.31
C GLY A 100 -6.78 -20.86 15.04
N VAL A 101 -8.06 -21.23 15.12
CA VAL A 101 -8.52 -22.61 14.92
C VAL A 101 -9.49 -22.68 13.76
N SER A 102 -9.31 -23.65 12.86
CA SER A 102 -10.22 -23.85 11.74
C SER A 102 -11.67 -24.07 12.21
N SER A 103 -12.63 -23.52 11.49
CA SER A 103 -14.06 -23.78 11.66
C SER A 103 -14.73 -23.79 10.30
N LEU A 104 -15.47 -24.86 10.03
CA LEU A 104 -16.36 -24.89 8.87
C LEU A 104 -17.58 -24.00 9.14
N ASN A 105 -18.14 -23.42 8.07
CA ASN A 105 -19.29 -22.53 8.07
C ASN A 105 -19.14 -21.40 9.10
N TYR A 106 -17.95 -20.83 9.19
CA TYR A 106 -17.63 -19.80 10.15
C TYR A 106 -18.30 -18.48 9.74
N GLY A 107 -19.14 -17.93 10.61
CA GLY A 107 -19.88 -16.69 10.36
C GLY A 107 -19.65 -15.61 11.42
N SER A 108 -18.77 -15.85 12.39
CA SER A 108 -18.60 -15.01 13.57
C SER A 108 -17.36 -14.11 13.51
N PHE A 109 -16.92 -13.75 12.29
CA PHE A 109 -15.75 -12.91 12.06
C PHE A 109 -15.84 -11.58 12.82
N ALA A 110 -14.70 -11.05 13.26
CA ALA A 110 -14.63 -9.76 13.93
C ALA A 110 -15.07 -8.62 13.00
N ASN A 111 -14.58 -8.62 11.76
CA ASN A 111 -14.74 -7.51 10.82
C ASN A 111 -15.75 -7.75 9.70
N TRP A 112 -16.27 -8.97 9.57
CA TRP A 112 -17.03 -9.41 8.39
C TRP A 112 -18.38 -10.03 8.74
N ASP A 113 -19.39 -9.70 7.95
CA ASP A 113 -20.65 -10.43 7.90
C ASP A 113 -20.59 -11.47 6.77
N VAL A 114 -21.13 -12.66 7.02
CA VAL A 114 -21.32 -13.71 6.01
C VAL A 114 -22.80 -13.78 5.67
N SER A 115 -23.12 -13.73 4.38
CA SER A 115 -24.49 -13.79 3.88
C SER A 115 -24.59 -14.61 2.60
N GLY A 116 -25.81 -14.91 2.13
CA GLY A 116 -26.03 -15.63 0.86
C GLY A 116 -25.70 -17.14 0.88
N GLY A 117 -24.78 -17.56 1.74
CA GLY A 117 -24.28 -18.92 1.88
C GLY A 117 -23.29 -19.04 3.04
N THR A 118 -22.27 -19.89 2.91
CA THR A 118 -21.24 -20.09 3.94
C THR A 118 -19.81 -19.97 3.39
N VAL A 119 -18.89 -19.67 4.30
CA VAL A 119 -17.44 -19.72 4.09
C VAL A 119 -16.82 -20.56 5.19
N ASP A 120 -15.62 -21.10 4.97
CA ASP A 120 -14.87 -21.81 6.01
C ASP A 120 -13.64 -21.00 6.43
N LEU A 121 -13.36 -20.96 7.74
CA LEU A 121 -12.11 -20.39 8.27
C LEU A 121 -11.12 -21.54 8.44
N ILE A 122 -9.96 -21.45 7.80
CA ILE A 122 -9.01 -22.56 7.67
C ILE A 122 -7.62 -22.15 8.15
N ALA A 123 -7.03 -22.94 9.04
CA ALA A 123 -5.62 -22.84 9.41
C ALA A 123 -4.72 -23.51 8.37
N ASN A 124 -3.50 -22.98 8.19
CA ASN A 124 -2.49 -23.59 7.35
C ASN A 124 -2.25 -25.08 7.68
N GLY A 125 -2.31 -25.93 6.65
CA GLY A 125 -2.16 -27.39 6.75
C GLY A 125 -3.46 -28.13 7.06
N ALA A 126 -4.52 -27.45 7.50
CA ALA A 126 -5.81 -28.09 7.72
C ALA A 126 -6.47 -28.45 6.37
N TYR A 127 -7.14 -29.61 6.33
CA TYR A 127 -7.83 -30.11 5.14
C TYR A 127 -6.96 -30.24 3.88
N GLY A 128 -5.63 -30.34 4.05
CA GLY A 128 -4.69 -30.38 2.93
C GLY A 128 -4.47 -29.04 2.22
N LEU A 129 -5.02 -27.95 2.76
CA LEU A 129 -4.85 -26.59 2.24
C LEU A 129 -3.61 -25.92 2.85
N SER A 130 -2.97 -25.07 2.06
CA SER A 130 -1.75 -24.37 2.45
C SER A 130 -1.87 -22.86 2.28
N GLY A 131 -1.33 -22.12 3.24
CA GLY A 131 -1.37 -20.66 3.30
C GLY A 131 -0.51 -20.10 4.44
N SER A 132 -0.62 -18.81 4.70
CA SER A 132 -0.05 -18.21 5.92
C SER A 132 -1.10 -18.23 7.00
N GLY A 133 -0.72 -18.59 8.24
CA GLY A 133 -1.60 -18.50 9.40
C GLY A 133 -3.03 -19.05 9.19
N MET A 134 -4.03 -18.17 9.25
CA MET A 134 -5.44 -18.47 8.94
C MET A 134 -5.87 -17.80 7.63
N PHE A 135 -6.72 -18.45 6.86
CA PHE A 135 -7.30 -17.90 5.63
C PHE A 135 -8.75 -18.38 5.45
N VAL A 136 -9.48 -17.73 4.55
CA VAL A 136 -10.89 -18.04 4.28
C VAL A 136 -11.01 -18.86 3.01
N ASP A 137 -11.74 -19.97 3.07
CA ASP A 137 -12.26 -20.69 1.91
C ASP A 137 -13.65 -20.15 1.58
N MET A 138 -13.79 -19.56 0.39
CA MET A 138 -14.94 -18.74 0.03
C MET A 138 -16.18 -19.54 -0.45
N ASP A 139 -16.05 -20.85 -0.65
CA ASP A 139 -17.18 -21.74 -0.96
C ASP A 139 -17.32 -22.76 0.17
N GLY A 140 -17.86 -22.32 1.30
CA GLY A 140 -17.85 -23.10 2.54
C GLY A 140 -18.56 -24.46 2.44
N SER A 141 -18.66 -25.14 3.57
CA SER A 141 -19.10 -26.54 3.63
C SER A 141 -20.63 -26.77 3.53
N THR A 142 -21.37 -25.97 2.73
CA THR A 142 -22.83 -26.15 2.49
C THR A 142 -23.27 -26.24 1.02
N SER A 143 -22.34 -26.31 0.05
CA SER A 143 -22.62 -26.24 -1.39
C SER A 143 -23.30 -24.94 -1.82
N ASN A 144 -23.13 -23.88 -1.03
CA ASN A 144 -23.68 -22.58 -1.30
C ASN A 144 -22.69 -21.53 -0.80
N ALA A 145 -21.94 -20.94 -1.74
CA ALA A 145 -20.91 -19.98 -1.45
C ALA A 145 -21.44 -18.74 -0.72
N GLY A 146 -20.67 -18.26 0.24
CA GLY A 146 -20.99 -17.08 1.02
C GLY A 146 -20.50 -15.80 0.34
N VAL A 147 -21.14 -14.69 0.72
CA VAL A 147 -20.66 -13.33 0.48
C VAL A 147 -20.07 -12.82 1.78
N LEU A 148 -18.77 -12.54 1.78
CA LEU A 148 -18.06 -11.94 2.91
C LEU A 148 -18.05 -10.41 2.71
N THR A 149 -18.71 -9.66 3.58
CA THR A 149 -18.83 -8.20 3.49
C THR A 149 -18.35 -7.52 4.76
N THR A 150 -17.62 -6.40 4.67
CA THR A 150 -17.18 -5.68 5.87
C THR A 150 -18.39 -5.20 6.68
N LYS A 151 -18.36 -5.40 8.00
CA LYS A 151 -19.42 -4.93 8.91
C LYS A 151 -19.57 -3.42 8.91
N THR A 152 -18.43 -2.73 8.87
CA THR A 152 -18.38 -1.27 8.85
C THR A 152 -18.06 -0.79 7.44
N ALA A 153 -18.85 0.17 6.96
CA ALA A 153 -18.57 0.85 5.71
C ALA A 153 -17.38 1.82 5.90
N PHE A 154 -16.48 1.86 4.93
CA PHE A 154 -15.36 2.78 4.92
C PHE A 154 -15.82 4.17 4.52
N ALA A 155 -15.51 5.18 5.33
CA ALA A 155 -15.73 6.58 4.99
C ALA A 155 -14.60 7.07 4.07
N LEU A 156 -14.84 7.04 2.76
CA LEU A 156 -13.87 7.35 1.72
C LEU A 156 -14.01 8.81 1.30
N SER A 157 -12.91 9.56 1.36
CA SER A 157 -12.89 10.97 0.96
C SER A 157 -12.84 11.13 -0.54
N GLY A 158 -13.56 12.14 -1.05
CA GLY A 158 -13.49 12.52 -2.46
C GLY A 158 -12.15 13.18 -2.80
N GLY A 159 -11.71 13.02 -4.05
CA GLY A 159 -10.41 13.48 -4.53
C GLY A 159 -9.23 12.65 -4.04
N THR A 160 -9.47 11.43 -3.52
CA THR A 160 -8.44 10.59 -2.91
C THR A 160 -8.31 9.26 -3.63
N THR A 161 -7.07 8.78 -3.78
CA THR A 161 -6.78 7.42 -4.26
C THR A 161 -6.61 6.48 -3.07
N TYR A 162 -7.27 5.33 -3.13
CA TYR A 162 -7.12 4.23 -2.18
C TYR A 162 -6.50 3.03 -2.89
N VAL A 163 -5.71 2.23 -2.16
CA VAL A 163 -5.21 0.93 -2.61
C VAL A 163 -6.04 -0.15 -1.94
N LEU A 164 -6.71 -0.98 -2.72
CA LEU A 164 -7.24 -2.26 -2.28
C LEU A 164 -6.17 -3.33 -2.55
N ARG A 165 -5.78 -4.06 -1.51
CA ARG A 165 -4.85 -5.19 -1.60
C ARG A 165 -5.43 -6.41 -0.91
N PHE A 166 -5.25 -7.58 -1.50
CA PHE A 166 -5.65 -8.85 -0.91
C PHE A 166 -4.91 -10.00 -1.59
N SER A 167 -4.73 -11.11 -0.89
CA SER A 167 -4.12 -12.32 -1.42
C SER A 167 -5.19 -13.34 -1.80
N ILE A 168 -5.07 -13.94 -2.98
CA ILE A 168 -5.97 -15.00 -3.44
C ILE A 168 -5.21 -16.20 -4.00
N SER A 169 -5.79 -17.39 -3.88
CA SER A 169 -5.34 -18.59 -4.59
C SER A 169 -6.53 -19.41 -5.11
N GLY A 170 -6.27 -20.45 -5.90
CA GLY A 170 -7.29 -21.44 -6.25
C GLY A 170 -7.67 -22.34 -5.06
N ASN A 171 -8.65 -23.24 -5.23
CA ASN A 171 -9.11 -24.12 -4.15
C ASN A 171 -8.11 -25.18 -3.65
N GLN A 172 -6.96 -25.35 -4.31
CA GLN A 172 -5.86 -26.28 -4.00
C GLN A 172 -6.24 -27.77 -3.90
N ARG A 173 -7.49 -28.14 -4.23
CA ARG A 173 -8.03 -29.49 -4.06
C ARG A 173 -8.35 -30.19 -5.38
N GLY A 174 -7.94 -29.59 -6.50
CA GLY A 174 -8.13 -30.16 -7.84
C GLY A 174 -9.59 -30.12 -8.31
N GLY A 175 -10.39 -29.20 -7.75
CA GLY A 175 -11.76 -28.92 -8.21
C GLY A 175 -11.80 -28.21 -9.56
N ALA A 176 -12.97 -27.65 -9.88
CA ALA A 176 -13.14 -26.80 -11.05
C ALA A 176 -12.39 -25.46 -10.91
N ASP A 177 -12.42 -24.66 -11.97
CA ASP A 177 -12.02 -23.26 -11.89
C ASP A 177 -13.11 -22.47 -11.16
N ASP A 178 -12.68 -21.62 -10.24
CA ASP A 178 -13.57 -20.84 -9.39
C ASP A 178 -13.61 -19.37 -9.80
N SER A 179 -14.67 -18.67 -9.40
CA SER A 179 -14.75 -17.23 -9.61
C SER A 179 -15.31 -16.48 -8.40
N MET A 180 -14.76 -15.30 -8.17
CA MET A 180 -15.13 -14.41 -7.08
C MET A 180 -15.22 -12.96 -7.57
N THR A 181 -16.35 -12.31 -7.33
CA THR A 181 -16.52 -10.88 -7.55
C THR A 181 -16.05 -10.12 -6.32
N VAL A 182 -15.11 -9.19 -6.50
CA VAL A 182 -14.64 -8.30 -5.44
C VAL A 182 -15.16 -6.90 -5.72
N SER A 183 -15.81 -6.27 -4.75
CA SER A 183 -16.40 -4.95 -4.92
C SER A 183 -16.18 -4.03 -3.72
N LEU A 184 -16.09 -2.73 -3.98
CA LEU A 184 -16.03 -1.68 -2.96
C LEU A 184 -17.21 -0.73 -3.18
N GLY A 185 -18.38 -1.10 -2.68
CA GLY A 185 -19.64 -0.43 -3.00
C GLY A 185 -19.83 -0.27 -4.51
N SER A 186 -20.16 0.94 -4.96
CA SER A 186 -20.25 1.27 -6.40
C SER A 186 -18.93 1.79 -7.01
N LEU A 187 -17.87 1.92 -6.22
CA LEU A 187 -16.60 2.51 -6.66
C LEU A 187 -15.74 1.55 -7.49
N TYR A 188 -15.89 0.24 -7.25
CA TYR A 188 -15.08 -0.80 -7.84
C TYR A 188 -15.84 -2.13 -7.87
N SER A 189 -15.68 -2.88 -8.96
CA SER A 189 -16.14 -4.27 -9.10
C SER A 189 -15.26 -4.98 -10.14
N GLU A 190 -14.69 -6.12 -9.79
CA GLU A 190 -13.89 -6.96 -10.68
C GLU A 190 -14.17 -8.44 -10.38
N VAL A 191 -14.24 -9.26 -11.42
CA VAL A 191 -14.37 -10.71 -11.29
C VAL A 191 -12.99 -11.34 -11.45
N PHE A 192 -12.59 -12.12 -10.46
CA PHE A 192 -11.38 -12.93 -10.48
C PHE A 192 -11.75 -14.37 -10.78
N THR A 193 -11.08 -15.00 -11.74
CA THR A 193 -11.21 -16.43 -12.02
C THR A 193 -9.88 -17.11 -11.78
N ARG A 194 -9.87 -18.26 -11.10
CA ARG A 194 -8.65 -19.01 -10.78
C ARG A 194 -8.85 -20.49 -11.03
N SER A 195 -7.85 -21.12 -11.62
CA SER A 195 -7.79 -22.58 -11.64
C SER A 195 -7.52 -23.13 -10.24
N ALA A 196 -7.98 -24.35 -9.95
CA ALA A 196 -7.76 -25.02 -8.66
C ALA A 196 -6.30 -24.98 -8.16
N ALA A 197 -5.32 -25.14 -9.06
CA ALA A 197 -3.89 -25.16 -8.73
C ALA A 197 -3.20 -23.78 -8.77
N ALA A 198 -3.95 -22.69 -8.95
CA ALA A 198 -3.37 -21.35 -9.03
C ALA A 198 -2.67 -21.01 -7.70
N PRO A 199 -1.41 -20.55 -7.73
CA PRO A 199 -0.69 -20.19 -6.52
C PRO A 199 -1.29 -18.94 -5.87
N TRP A 200 -0.90 -18.69 -4.62
CA TRP A 200 -1.17 -17.41 -3.96
C TRP A 200 -0.59 -16.25 -4.76
N GLU A 201 -1.44 -15.24 -5.00
CA GLU A 201 -1.08 -13.99 -5.67
C GLU A 201 -1.63 -12.82 -4.86
N VAL A 202 -0.81 -11.78 -4.69
CA VAL A 202 -1.24 -10.50 -4.14
C VAL A 202 -1.86 -9.67 -5.27
N VAL A 203 -3.15 -9.39 -5.15
CA VAL A 203 -3.87 -8.45 -6.00
C VAL A 203 -3.74 -7.06 -5.40
N GLU A 204 -3.43 -6.07 -6.25
CA GLU A 204 -3.39 -4.66 -5.87
C GLU A 204 -4.17 -3.82 -6.88
N ARG A 205 -5.03 -2.92 -6.41
CA ARG A 205 -5.85 -2.03 -7.25
C ARG A 205 -5.88 -0.62 -6.66
N ASN A 206 -5.60 0.36 -7.51
CA ASN A 206 -5.79 1.77 -7.20
C ASN A 206 -7.21 2.19 -7.56
N ILE A 207 -7.95 2.71 -6.58
CA ILE A 207 -9.34 3.14 -6.71
C ILE A 207 -9.40 4.63 -6.41
N PHE A 208 -9.71 5.42 -7.44
CA PHE A 208 -9.89 6.87 -7.29
C PHE A 208 -11.33 7.18 -6.89
N VAL A 209 -11.50 7.87 -5.77
CA VAL A 209 -12.80 8.26 -5.23
C VAL A 209 -13.07 9.71 -5.62
N ALA A 210 -13.92 9.94 -6.62
CA ALA A 210 -14.19 11.28 -7.13
C ALA A 210 -15.00 12.16 -6.15
N ALA A 211 -16.00 11.57 -5.49
CA ALA A 211 -16.84 12.23 -4.49
C ALA A 211 -16.88 11.37 -3.23
N GLY A 212 -16.83 12.01 -2.07
CA GLY A 212 -16.81 11.29 -0.79
C GLY A 212 -18.05 10.42 -0.61
N THR A 213 -17.86 9.20 -0.12
CA THR A 213 -18.92 8.20 0.03
C THR A 213 -18.58 7.20 1.13
N ASN A 214 -19.58 6.43 1.55
CA ASN A 214 -19.39 5.24 2.37
C ASN A 214 -19.50 3.99 1.49
N ALA A 215 -18.57 3.05 1.62
CA ALA A 215 -18.58 1.81 0.84
C ALA A 215 -18.15 0.62 1.70
N ASN A 216 -18.83 -0.52 1.56
CA ASN A 216 -18.39 -1.79 2.10
C ASN A 216 -17.54 -2.52 1.07
N LEU A 217 -16.52 -3.24 1.53
CA LEU A 217 -15.79 -4.20 0.71
C LEU A 217 -16.51 -5.55 0.79
N ALA A 218 -16.73 -6.18 -0.35
CA ALA A 218 -17.37 -7.49 -0.44
C ALA A 218 -16.60 -8.44 -1.36
N PHE A 219 -16.58 -9.71 -0.96
CA PHE A 219 -16.07 -10.85 -1.70
C PHE A 219 -17.23 -11.82 -1.90
N ASP A 220 -17.69 -11.97 -3.15
CA ASP A 220 -18.87 -12.74 -3.54
C ASP A 220 -18.43 -13.89 -4.46
N HIS A 221 -18.36 -15.10 -3.91
CA HIS A 221 -17.91 -16.29 -4.65
C HIS A 221 -19.07 -16.97 -5.35
N ALA A 222 -18.89 -17.38 -6.61
CA ALA A 222 -19.95 -17.96 -7.44
C ALA A 222 -20.14 -19.48 -7.24
N GLY A 223 -19.56 -20.05 -6.19
CA GLY A 223 -19.36 -21.49 -5.98
C GLY A 223 -20.62 -22.31 -5.72
N GLY A 224 -20.41 -23.55 -5.29
CA GLY A 224 -21.47 -24.52 -5.00
C GLY A 224 -21.00 -25.97 -4.89
N ASP A 225 -19.70 -26.20 -4.72
CA ASP A 225 -19.08 -27.53 -4.67
C ASP A 225 -18.20 -27.77 -3.43
N HIS A 226 -18.19 -26.81 -2.50
CA HIS A 226 -17.39 -26.76 -1.26
C HIS A 226 -15.90 -26.44 -1.46
N LEU A 227 -15.49 -26.11 -2.69
CA LEU A 227 -14.09 -25.93 -3.05
C LEU A 227 -13.88 -24.50 -3.54
N GLY A 228 -13.75 -23.53 -2.63
CA GLY A 228 -13.67 -22.14 -3.01
C GLY A 228 -12.27 -21.63 -3.27
N MET A 229 -12.20 -20.47 -3.94
CA MET A 229 -11.00 -19.64 -3.90
C MET A 229 -10.65 -19.32 -2.45
N LEU A 230 -9.34 -19.30 -2.15
CA LEU A 230 -8.85 -18.93 -0.83
C LEU A 230 -8.53 -17.44 -0.79
N LEU A 231 -8.84 -16.79 0.33
CA LEU A 231 -8.65 -15.36 0.57
C LEU A 231 -7.85 -15.11 1.85
N ASP A 232 -6.89 -14.18 1.78
CA ASP A 232 -6.06 -13.77 2.91
C ASP A 232 -5.55 -12.31 2.74
N GLU A 233 -4.98 -11.74 3.81
CA GLU A 233 -4.31 -10.43 3.89
C GLU A 233 -5.06 -9.28 3.18
N VAL A 234 -6.31 -9.05 3.59
CA VAL A 234 -7.15 -7.99 3.02
C VAL A 234 -6.80 -6.64 3.63
N GLU A 235 -6.49 -5.66 2.78
CA GLU A 235 -6.11 -4.32 3.17
C GLU A 235 -6.79 -3.27 2.30
N ILE A 236 -7.20 -2.17 2.95
CA ILE A 236 -7.43 -0.89 2.27
C ILE A 236 -6.49 0.13 2.86
N ALA A 237 -5.73 0.80 1.99
CA ALA A 237 -4.84 1.89 2.37
C ALA A 237 -5.20 3.18 1.62
N VAL A 238 -5.01 4.31 2.28
CA VAL A 238 -5.09 5.62 1.62
C VAL A 238 -3.73 5.98 1.04
N VAL A 239 -3.71 6.55 -0.16
CA VAL A 239 -2.52 7.13 -0.79
C VAL A 239 -2.64 8.66 -0.73
N PRO A 240 -1.90 9.33 0.16
CA PRO A 240 -1.83 10.78 0.18
C PRO A 240 -1.21 11.29 -1.14
N GLU A 241 -1.81 12.33 -1.70
CA GLU A 241 -1.23 13.07 -2.82
C GLU A 241 0.21 13.48 -2.46
N PRO A 242 1.19 13.23 -3.33
CA PRO A 242 2.56 13.65 -3.07
C PRO A 242 2.57 15.16 -2.79
N THR A 243 3.17 15.55 -1.66
CA THR A 243 3.35 16.96 -1.26
C THR A 243 4.13 17.79 -2.30
N SER A 244 4.66 17.14 -3.34
CA SER A 244 5.19 17.72 -4.57
C SER A 244 4.32 18.83 -5.16
N LEU A 245 2.98 18.68 -5.18
CA LEU A 245 2.13 19.74 -5.76
C LEU A 245 2.21 21.03 -4.94
N ALA A 246 2.21 20.93 -3.61
CA ALA A 246 2.37 22.07 -2.71
C ALA A 246 3.80 22.66 -2.79
N ALA A 247 4.82 21.81 -2.90
CA ALA A 247 6.22 22.25 -3.03
C ALA A 247 6.49 22.94 -4.38
N ILE A 248 5.91 22.45 -5.48
CA ILE A 248 5.98 23.08 -6.80
C ILE A 248 5.26 24.44 -6.78
N CYS A 249 4.04 24.49 -6.26
CA CYS A 249 3.30 25.76 -6.12
C CYS A 249 4.06 26.76 -5.24
N GLY A 250 4.60 26.33 -4.10
CA GLY A 250 5.41 27.16 -3.22
C GLY A 250 6.70 27.66 -3.89
N GLY A 251 7.41 26.78 -4.60
CA GLY A 251 8.65 27.10 -5.30
C GLY A 251 8.45 28.09 -6.45
N VAL A 252 7.38 27.93 -7.24
CA VAL A 252 7.03 28.87 -8.32
C VAL A 252 6.64 30.24 -7.75
N ILE A 253 5.86 30.29 -6.66
CA ILE A 253 5.51 31.56 -6.01
C ILE A 253 6.76 32.26 -5.46
N ALA A 254 7.70 31.54 -4.86
CA ALA A 254 8.96 32.10 -4.37
C ALA A 254 9.84 32.66 -5.51
N LEU A 255 9.92 31.94 -6.64
CA LEU A 255 10.64 32.40 -7.84
C LEU A 255 9.98 33.63 -8.48
N LEU A 256 8.66 33.68 -8.54
CA LEU A 256 7.91 34.83 -9.06
C LEU A 256 8.03 36.06 -8.15
N ARG A 257 8.08 35.89 -6.82
CA ARG A 257 8.33 36.98 -5.87
C ARG A 257 9.75 37.53 -5.98
N ARG A 258 10.74 36.67 -6.21
CA ARG A 258 12.15 37.09 -6.41
C ARG A 258 12.37 37.89 -7.70
N ARG A 259 11.50 37.75 -8.71
CA ARG A 259 11.53 38.53 -9.96
C ARG A 259 10.98 39.95 -9.84
N LYS A 260 10.30 40.30 -8.74
CA LYS A 260 9.70 41.63 -8.51
C LYS A 260 10.50 42.54 -7.58
N GLN A 261 11.66 42.10 -7.09
CA GLN A 261 12.65 42.93 -6.38
C GLN A 261 13.83 43.23 -7.31
#